data_AF-A0A5J4P1Y4-F1
#
_entry.id   AF-A0A5J4P1Y4-F1
#
_cell.length_a   1.000
_cell.length_b   1.000
_cell.length_c   1.000
_cell.angle_alpha   90.00
_cell.angle_beta   90.00
_cell.angle_gamma   90.00
#
_symmetry.space_group_name_H-M   'P 1'
#
loop_
_entity.id
_entity.type
_entity.pdbx_description
1 polymer ?
#
loop_
_entity_poly.entity_id
_entity_poly.type
_entity_poly.pdbx_seq_one_letter_code
_entity_poly.pdbx_strand_id
1 'polypeptide(L)'
;MLCTVIGLALVGTKSVFSGHSSQHTAAQSAIGIALVLAGAFSSACQMIVEETFIKNRGFHPLQAVGMEGLFGSFMMIVIALPAVHFIPGGDLNGSYENFIDAMYQLGDSPLILVNCFLYILSIAFFNYFGLSITRYLSAVHRTLIDALRTSFVWLISLILYYSTSGRFGEPFDTAWGLIQIDGFAFLIIGMLLYNKVMDITFIPCCAERSNEPVLVENMESDPVDPVQEDAEKMPVTPAQHPYYVVNND
;
A
#
# COMPACT_ATOMS: atom_id res chain seq x y z
N MET A 1 -8.69 5.26 -16.09
CA MET A 1 -7.21 5.27 -15.98
C MET A 1 -6.56 6.50 -16.61
N LEU A 2 -6.88 6.90 -17.85
CA LEU A 2 -6.30 8.14 -18.40
C LEU A 2 -6.64 9.39 -17.55
N CYS A 3 -7.89 9.51 -17.09
CA CYS A 3 -8.31 10.61 -16.23
C CYS A 3 -7.54 10.67 -14.90
N THR A 4 -7.21 9.53 -14.29
CA THR A 4 -6.45 9.50 -13.04
C THR A 4 -5.00 9.90 -13.26
N VAL A 5 -4.39 9.48 -14.38
CA VAL A 5 -3.04 9.92 -14.77
C VAL A 5 -3.00 11.42 -15.00
N ILE A 6 -3.99 11.99 -15.70
CA ILE A 6 -4.10 13.43 -15.92
C ILE A 6 -4.27 14.17 -14.58
N GLY A 7 -5.12 13.67 -13.68
CA GLY A 7 -5.30 14.25 -12.35
C GLY A 7 -4.01 14.29 -11.54
N LEU A 8 -3.25 13.18 -11.50
CA LEU A 8 -1.94 13.12 -10.83
C LEU A 8 -0.93 14.08 -11.46
N ALA A 9 -0.88 14.17 -12.78
CA ALA A 9 0.02 15.08 -13.49
C ALA A 9 -0.28 16.56 -13.17
N LEU A 10 -1.57 16.93 -13.10
CA LEU A 10 -2.01 18.28 -12.74
C LEU A 10 -1.63 18.64 -11.30
N VAL A 11 -1.87 17.73 -10.34
CA VAL A 11 -1.46 17.94 -8.93
C VAL A 11 0.07 18.06 -8.82
N GLY A 12 0.81 17.20 -9.52
CA GLY A 12 2.28 17.23 -9.54
C GLY A 12 2.86 18.51 -10.14
N THR A 13 2.17 19.10 -11.12
CA THR A 13 2.58 20.36 -11.77
C THR A 13 2.69 21.50 -10.75
N LYS A 14 1.75 21.63 -9.81
CA LYS A 14 1.85 22.63 -8.73
C LYS A 14 3.19 22.50 -7.98
N SER A 15 3.59 21.29 -7.62
CA SER A 15 4.84 21.06 -6.87
C SER A 15 6.10 21.46 -7.66
N VAL A 16 6.09 21.32 -8.98
CA VAL A 16 7.25 21.66 -9.82
C VAL A 16 7.35 23.17 -10.03
N PHE A 17 6.22 23.83 -10.27
CA PHE A 17 6.20 25.25 -10.63
C PHE A 17 6.09 26.21 -9.44
N SER A 18 5.60 25.75 -8.28
CA SER A 18 5.59 26.55 -7.04
C SER A 18 6.88 26.41 -6.21
N GLY A 19 7.84 25.60 -6.66
CA GLY A 19 9.11 25.40 -5.98
C GLY A 19 9.96 26.67 -6.00
N HIS A 20 10.35 27.16 -4.81
CA HIS A 20 11.34 28.23 -4.71
C HIS A 20 12.69 27.69 -5.21
N SER A 21 13.36 28.46 -6.08
CA SER A 21 14.60 28.10 -6.77
C SER A 21 15.75 27.83 -5.80
N SER A 22 15.80 26.61 -5.28
CA SER A 22 16.93 26.09 -4.52
C SER A 22 18.07 25.79 -5.51
N GLN A 23 19.29 26.21 -5.19
CA GLN A 23 20.49 26.02 -6.04
C GLN A 23 20.91 24.53 -6.10
N HIS A 24 20.12 23.68 -6.74
CA HIS A 24 20.50 22.30 -7.04
C HIS A 24 21.09 22.21 -8.44
N THR A 25 22.20 21.48 -8.57
CA THR A 25 22.78 21.19 -9.89
C THR A 25 21.82 20.28 -10.66
N ALA A 26 21.68 20.46 -11.98
CA ALA A 26 20.82 19.61 -12.81
C ALA A 26 21.08 18.09 -12.61
N ALA A 27 22.33 17.71 -12.34
CA ALA A 27 22.71 16.35 -12.00
C ALA A 27 22.09 15.83 -10.69
N GLN A 28 22.02 16.66 -9.64
CA GLN A 28 21.41 16.28 -8.36
C GLN A 28 19.90 16.07 -8.51
N SER A 29 19.23 16.96 -9.24
CA SER A 29 17.80 16.81 -9.56
C SER A 29 17.53 15.55 -10.40
N ALA A 30 18.39 15.27 -11.39
CA ALA A 30 18.27 14.06 -12.21
C ALA A 30 18.44 12.77 -11.38
N ILE A 31 19.42 12.74 -10.47
CA ILE A 31 19.62 11.61 -9.54
C ILE A 31 18.39 11.44 -8.63
N GLY A 32 17.86 12.54 -8.07
CA GLY A 32 16.65 12.50 -7.25
C GLY A 32 15.45 11.92 -8.00
N ILE A 33 15.20 12.36 -9.23
CA ILE A 33 14.14 11.82 -10.08
C ILE A 33 14.36 10.33 -10.37
N ALA A 34 15.59 9.92 -10.70
CA ALA A 34 15.91 8.52 -10.96
C ALA A 34 15.65 7.62 -9.73
N LEU A 35 16.04 8.08 -8.53
CA LEU A 35 15.78 7.36 -7.28
C LEU A 35 14.28 7.23 -6.98
N VAL A 36 13.50 8.29 -7.20
CA VAL A 36 12.04 8.25 -7.03
C VAL A 36 11.39 7.25 -8.00
N LEU A 37 11.82 7.24 -9.27
CA LEU A 37 11.31 6.28 -10.25
C LEU A 37 11.66 4.83 -9.90
N ALA A 38 12.89 4.58 -9.45
CA ALA A 38 13.32 3.27 -8.98
C ALA A 38 12.50 2.80 -7.76
N GLY A 39 12.25 3.69 -6.80
CA GLY A 39 11.40 3.42 -5.65
C GLY A 39 9.95 3.12 -6.03
N ALA A 40 9.37 3.91 -6.94
CA ALA A 40 8.01 3.70 -7.44
C ALA A 40 7.87 2.35 -8.17
N PHE A 41 8.87 1.98 -8.97
CA PHE A 41 8.91 0.67 -9.63
C PHE A 41 8.96 -0.48 -8.61
N SER A 42 9.84 -0.39 -7.61
CA SER A 42 9.93 -1.39 -6.54
C SER A 42 8.60 -1.53 -5.77
N SER A 43 7.95 -0.40 -5.45
CA SER A 43 6.65 -0.40 -4.77
C SER A 43 5.55 -1.03 -5.62
N ALA A 44 5.54 -0.80 -6.94
CA ALA A 44 4.60 -1.44 -7.85
C ALA A 44 4.82 -2.95 -7.92
N CYS A 45 6.07 -3.42 -7.98
CA CYS A 45 6.39 -4.85 -7.92
C CYS A 45 5.92 -5.47 -6.60
N GLN A 46 6.20 -4.82 -5.47
CA GLN A 46 5.75 -5.27 -4.15
C GLN A 46 4.22 -5.44 -4.12
N MET A 47 3.47 -4.47 -4.63
CA MET A 47 2.01 -4.53 -4.63
C MET A 47 1.45 -5.69 -5.45
N ILE A 48 2.07 -6.02 -6.59
CA ILE A 48 1.68 -7.18 -7.41
C ILE A 48 1.98 -8.49 -6.68
N VAL A 49 3.13 -8.57 -6.01
CA VAL A 49 3.52 -9.73 -5.21
C VAL A 49 2.58 -9.92 -4.02
N GLU A 50 2.22 -8.85 -3.32
CA GLU A 50 1.23 -8.85 -2.24
C GLU A 50 -0.14 -9.34 -2.71
N GLU A 51 -0.63 -8.82 -3.84
CA GLU A 51 -1.91 -9.27 -4.43
C GLU A 51 -1.86 -10.76 -4.76
N THR A 52 -0.74 -11.23 -5.32
CA THR A 52 -0.52 -12.65 -5.65
C THR A 52 -0.52 -13.51 -4.39
N PHE A 53 0.13 -13.09 -3.31
CA PHE A 53 0.15 -13.86 -2.05
C PHE A 53 -1.23 -13.92 -1.40
N ILE A 54 -1.98 -12.82 -1.41
CA ILE A 54 -3.29 -12.77 -0.77
C ILE A 54 -4.34 -13.52 -1.58
N LYS A 55 -4.35 -13.37 -2.91
CA LYS A 55 -5.37 -13.97 -3.78
C LYS A 55 -5.04 -15.40 -4.19
N ASN A 56 -3.80 -15.67 -4.62
CA ASN A 56 -3.44 -16.99 -5.16
C ASN A 56 -2.97 -17.97 -4.08
N ARG A 57 -2.44 -17.48 -2.95
CA ARG A 57 -1.97 -18.33 -1.83
C ARG A 57 -2.88 -18.25 -0.60
N GLY A 58 -3.88 -17.38 -0.59
CA GLY A 58 -4.89 -17.31 0.47
C GLY A 58 -4.39 -16.81 1.82
N PHE A 59 -3.22 -16.16 1.88
CA PHE A 59 -2.68 -15.65 3.14
C PHE A 59 -3.58 -14.57 3.75
N HIS A 60 -3.73 -14.59 5.07
CA HIS A 60 -4.49 -13.56 5.76
C HIS A 60 -3.76 -12.21 5.72
N PRO A 61 -4.42 -11.08 5.37
CA PRO A 61 -3.79 -9.76 5.28
C PRO A 61 -2.98 -9.38 6.53
N LEU A 62 -3.50 -9.68 7.72
CA LEU A 62 -2.80 -9.39 8.97
C LEU A 62 -1.48 -10.16 9.12
N GLN A 63 -1.43 -11.41 8.64
CA GLN A 63 -0.21 -12.22 8.67
C GLN A 63 0.82 -11.68 7.68
N ALA A 64 0.38 -11.28 6.47
CA ALA A 64 1.25 -10.68 5.47
C ALA A 64 1.89 -9.38 5.99
N VAL A 65 1.08 -8.41 6.48
CA VAL A 65 1.61 -7.16 7.07
C VAL A 65 2.54 -7.43 8.25
N GLY A 66 2.22 -8.40 9.12
CA GLY A 66 3.04 -8.73 10.28
C GLY A 66 4.44 -9.23 9.89
N MET A 67 4.50 -10.11 8.88
CA MET A 67 5.77 -10.64 8.37
C MET A 67 6.59 -9.56 7.66
N GLU A 68 5.94 -8.74 6.84
CA GLU A 68 6.58 -7.58 6.18
C GLU A 68 7.12 -6.58 7.19
N GLY A 69 6.33 -6.25 8.23
CA GLY A 69 6.75 -5.36 9.30
C GLY A 69 7.93 -5.91 10.09
N LEU A 70 7.96 -7.22 10.37
CA LEU A 70 9.06 -7.87 11.10
C LEU A 70 10.36 -7.86 10.29
N PHE A 71 10.33 -8.31 9.03
CA PHE A 71 11.51 -8.29 8.16
C PHE A 71 11.94 -6.87 7.80
N GLY A 72 11.00 -5.95 7.58
CA GLY A 72 11.28 -4.53 7.34
C GLY A 72 11.95 -3.88 8.55
N SER A 73 11.47 -4.15 9.77
CA SER A 73 12.09 -3.66 11.00
C SER A 73 13.50 -4.23 11.19
N PHE A 74 13.68 -5.52 10.92
CA PHE A 74 15.00 -6.16 10.98
C PHE A 74 15.98 -5.51 10.00
N MET A 75 15.59 -5.34 8.73
CA MET A 75 16.41 -4.69 7.71
C MET A 75 16.70 -3.21 8.06
N MET A 76 15.72 -2.52 8.65
CA MET A 76 15.90 -1.14 9.13
C MET A 76 16.96 -1.05 10.22
N ILE A 77 16.90 -1.93 11.24
CA ILE A 77 17.82 -1.92 12.38
C ILE A 77 19.23 -2.37 11.99
N VAL A 78 19.35 -3.39 11.12
CA VAL A 78 20.64 -4.01 10.81
C VAL A 78 21.37 -3.31 9.65
N ILE A 79 20.63 -2.76 8.69
CA ILE A 79 21.22 -2.23 7.46
C ILE A 79 21.01 -0.72 7.35
N ALA A 80 19.77 -0.24 7.36
CA ALA A 80 19.49 1.15 7.06
C ALA A 80 20.03 2.11 8.14
N LEU A 81 19.70 1.89 9.42
CA LEU A 81 20.13 2.74 10.53
C LEU A 81 21.66 2.81 10.66
N PRO A 82 22.42 1.70 10.62
CA PRO A 82 23.87 1.77 10.62
C PRO A 82 24.42 2.46 9.37
N ALA A 83 23.87 2.19 8.18
CA ALA A 83 24.32 2.82 6.95
C ALA A 83 24.19 4.35 7.00
N VAL A 84 23.05 4.89 7.45
CA VAL A 84 22.87 6.35 7.58
C VAL A 84 23.67 6.94 8.73
N HIS A 85 24.01 6.15 9.75
CA HIS A 85 24.87 6.61 10.85
C HIS A 85 26.34 6.80 10.44
N PHE A 86 26.84 5.97 9.52
CA PHE A 86 28.24 6.06 9.06
C PHE A 86 28.43 7.03 7.89
N ILE A 87 27.35 7.47 7.24
CA ILE A 87 27.44 8.49 6.19
C ILE A 87 27.75 9.83 6.86
N PRO A 88 28.80 10.56 6.43
CA PRO A 88 29.12 11.85 7.01
C PRO A 88 28.03 12.86 6.71
N GLY A 89 27.58 13.58 7.74
CA GLY A 89 26.53 14.58 7.63
C GLY A 89 26.62 15.69 8.66
N GLY A 90 25.56 16.49 8.73
CA GLY A 90 25.50 17.69 9.56
C GLY A 90 25.00 17.48 10.98
N ASP A 91 24.70 16.25 11.38
CA ASP A 91 24.13 15.92 12.68
C ASP A 91 25.22 15.73 13.76
N LEU A 92 24.81 15.54 15.01
CA LEU A 92 25.71 15.35 16.16
C LEU A 92 26.70 14.19 15.87
N ASN A 93 28.00 14.42 16.10
CA ASN A 93 29.13 13.55 15.75
C ASN A 93 29.43 13.38 14.25
N GLY A 94 28.93 14.28 13.39
CA GLY A 94 29.22 14.26 11.96
C GLY A 94 28.53 13.13 11.22
N SER A 95 27.45 12.59 11.79
CA SER A 95 26.58 11.59 11.17
C SER A 95 25.56 12.28 10.25
N TYR A 96 25.01 11.55 9.27
CA TYR A 96 23.87 12.00 8.48
C TYR A 96 22.56 11.89 9.27
N GLU A 97 22.36 10.77 9.97
CA GLU A 97 21.28 10.61 10.95
C GLU A 97 21.84 9.93 12.21
N ASN A 98 21.74 10.60 13.37
CA ASN A 98 22.18 10.02 14.62
C ASN A 98 21.03 9.32 15.35
N PHE A 99 20.90 8.01 15.12
CA PHE A 99 19.87 7.19 15.78
C PHE A 99 19.94 7.24 17.32
N ILE A 100 21.15 7.33 17.90
CA ILE A 100 21.31 7.37 19.36
C ILE A 100 20.72 8.67 19.92
N ASP A 101 20.99 9.79 19.25
CA ASP A 101 20.42 11.08 19.64
C ASP A 101 18.89 11.09 19.51
N ALA A 102 18.35 10.51 18.42
CA ALA A 102 16.91 10.36 18.25
C ALA A 102 16.25 9.54 19.37
N MET A 103 16.92 8.51 19.89
CA MET A 103 16.43 7.73 21.03
C MET A 103 16.44 8.54 22.33
N TYR A 104 17.44 9.41 22.55
CA TYR A 104 17.44 10.33 23.69
C TYR A 104 16.29 11.34 23.59
N GLN A 105 16.06 11.93 22.42
CA GLN A 105 14.95 12.87 22.19
C GLN A 105 13.58 12.21 22.39
N LEU A 106 13.44 10.94 22.00
CA LEU A 106 12.22 10.17 22.20
C LEU A 106 11.93 9.90 23.68
N GLY A 107 12.96 9.69 24.50
CA GLY A 107 12.83 9.47 25.94
C GLY A 107 12.58 10.74 26.76
N ASP A 108 13.13 11.88 26.32
CA ASP A 108 13.03 13.15 27.03
C ASP A 108 11.68 13.85 26.83
N SER A 109 11.12 13.78 25.61
CA SER A 109 9.88 14.50 25.27
C SER A 109 8.67 13.56 25.18
N PRO A 110 7.71 13.62 26.14
CA PRO A 110 6.52 12.78 26.10
C PRO A 110 5.62 13.09 24.90
N LEU A 111 5.68 14.32 24.37
CA LEU A 111 4.92 14.72 23.19
C LEU A 111 5.43 14.02 21.92
N ILE A 112 6.74 13.88 21.76
CA ILE A 112 7.34 13.13 20.65
C ILE A 112 6.99 11.65 20.77
N LEU A 113 7.10 11.08 21.97
CA LEU A 113 6.78 9.67 22.22
C LEU A 113 5.33 9.34 21.85
N VAL A 114 4.37 10.15 22.29
CA VAL A 114 2.96 9.96 21.95
C VAL A 114 2.73 10.08 20.44
N ASN A 115 3.34 11.06 19.79
CA ASN A 115 3.24 11.24 18.34
C ASN A 115 3.83 10.05 17.57
N CYS A 116 4.99 9.53 17.99
CA CYS A 116 5.62 8.35 17.41
C CYS A 116 4.72 7.11 17.57
N PHE A 117 4.14 6.91 18.75
CA PHE A 117 3.24 5.79 18.99
C PHE A 117 1.98 5.86 18.12
N LEU A 118 1.32 7.03 18.05
CA LEU A 118 0.16 7.26 17.19
C LEU A 118 0.51 7.06 15.71
N TYR A 119 1.70 7.47 15.30
CA TYR A 119 2.18 7.30 13.93
C TYR A 119 2.39 5.82 13.57
N ILE A 120 3.04 5.04 14.45
CA ILE A 120 3.21 3.58 14.26
C ILE A 120 1.84 2.90 14.16
N LEU A 121 0.91 3.23 15.05
CA LEU A 121 -0.44 2.67 15.04
C LEU A 121 -1.19 3.03 13.75
N SER A 122 -1.05 4.27 13.28
CA SER A 122 -1.64 4.74 12.02
C SER A 122 -1.11 3.96 10.82
N ILE A 123 0.21 3.75 10.74
CA ILE A 123 0.85 2.98 9.66
C ILE A 123 0.41 1.51 9.71
N ALA A 124 0.32 0.91 10.90
CA ALA A 124 -0.13 -0.47 11.04
C ALA A 124 -1.55 -0.67 10.50
N PHE A 125 -2.48 0.23 10.87
CA PHE A 125 -3.83 0.22 10.32
C PHE A 125 -3.86 0.50 8.82
N PHE A 126 -3.08 1.48 8.34
CA PHE A 126 -3.00 1.80 6.92
C PHE A 126 -2.58 0.59 6.08
N ASN A 127 -1.54 -0.15 6.50
CA ASN A 127 -1.10 -1.35 5.79
C ASN A 127 -2.12 -2.48 5.88
N TYR A 128 -2.73 -2.71 7.05
CA TYR A 128 -3.76 -3.74 7.21
C TYR A 128 -4.99 -3.47 6.33
N PHE A 129 -5.53 -2.25 6.34
CA PHE A 129 -6.66 -1.88 5.51
C PHE A 129 -6.29 -1.88 4.02
N GLY A 130 -5.07 -1.46 3.66
CA GLY A 130 -4.56 -1.53 2.29
C GLY A 130 -4.54 -2.97 1.73
N LEU A 131 -3.97 -3.92 2.48
CA LEU A 131 -3.99 -5.33 2.08
C LEU A 131 -5.40 -5.93 2.12
N SER A 132 -6.25 -5.50 3.06
CA SER A 132 -7.66 -5.92 3.11
C SER A 132 -8.44 -5.48 1.88
N ILE A 133 -8.26 -4.23 1.43
CA ILE A 133 -8.83 -3.73 0.16
C ILE A 133 -8.34 -4.57 -1.02
N THR A 134 -7.05 -4.89 -1.05
CA THR A 134 -6.47 -5.73 -2.12
C THR A 134 -7.09 -7.13 -2.14
N ARG A 135 -7.39 -7.70 -0.96
CA ARG A 135 -8.05 -8.99 -0.81
C ARG A 135 -9.45 -9.01 -1.42
N TYR A 136 -10.28 -8.03 -1.07
CA TYR A 136 -11.70 -8.00 -1.47
C TYR A 136 -11.92 -7.37 -2.86
N LEU A 137 -11.02 -6.50 -3.30
CA LEU A 137 -11.09 -5.80 -4.57
C LEU A 137 -9.88 -6.17 -5.44
N SER A 138 -8.99 -5.22 -5.72
CA SER A 138 -7.74 -5.46 -6.46
C SER A 138 -6.66 -4.47 -6.07
N ALA A 139 -5.41 -4.74 -6.46
CA ALA A 139 -4.31 -3.79 -6.28
C ALA A 139 -4.61 -2.44 -6.94
N VAL A 140 -5.31 -2.44 -8.08
CA VAL A 140 -5.70 -1.20 -8.77
C VAL A 140 -6.62 -0.35 -7.88
N HIS A 141 -7.61 -0.95 -7.23
CA HIS A 141 -8.49 -0.21 -6.30
C HIS A 141 -7.71 0.39 -5.13
N ARG A 142 -6.74 -0.35 -4.60
CA ARG A 142 -5.83 0.16 -3.55
C ARG A 142 -5.05 1.38 -4.06
N THR A 143 -4.43 1.31 -5.24
CA THR A 143 -3.70 2.46 -5.80
C THR A 143 -4.58 3.69 -6.02
N LEU A 144 -5.84 3.50 -6.41
CA LEU A 144 -6.79 4.60 -6.59
C LEU A 144 -7.16 5.25 -5.26
N ILE A 145 -7.39 4.46 -4.21
CA ILE A 145 -7.66 4.96 -2.86
C ILE A 145 -6.43 5.67 -2.30
N ASP A 146 -5.23 5.14 -2.53
CA ASP A 146 -3.97 5.77 -2.13
C ASP A 146 -3.74 7.12 -2.82
N ALA A 147 -4.21 7.29 -4.05
CA ALA A 147 -4.18 8.58 -4.74
C ALA A 147 -5.16 9.61 -4.13
N LEU A 148 -6.26 9.17 -3.50
CA LEU A 148 -7.17 10.09 -2.80
C LEU A 148 -6.59 10.59 -1.48
N ARG A 149 -5.69 9.83 -0.84
CA ARG A 149 -5.04 10.22 0.42
C ARG A 149 -4.40 11.59 0.33
N THR A 150 -3.71 11.89 -0.78
CA THR A 150 -3.08 13.20 -0.97
C THR A 150 -4.10 14.35 -1.01
N SER A 151 -5.29 14.10 -1.55
CA SER A 151 -6.40 15.07 -1.54
C SER A 151 -6.91 15.34 -0.13
N PHE A 152 -7.07 14.29 0.67
CA PHE A 152 -7.48 14.42 2.07
C PHE A 152 -6.45 15.16 2.93
N VAL A 153 -5.17 14.83 2.77
CA VAL A 153 -4.08 15.52 3.47
C VAL A 153 -4.07 17.01 3.13
N TRP A 154 -4.24 17.36 1.85
CA TRP A 154 -4.33 18.75 1.43
C TRP A 154 -5.55 19.47 2.01
N LEU A 155 -6.73 18.85 1.98
CA LEU A 155 -7.95 19.43 2.56
C LEU A 155 -7.78 19.70 4.06
N ILE A 156 -7.23 18.75 4.81
CA ILE A 156 -6.94 18.91 6.24
C ILE A 156 -5.92 20.03 6.47
N SER A 157 -4.89 20.13 5.62
CA SER A 157 -3.89 21.21 5.69
C SER A 157 -4.54 22.60 5.57
N LEU A 158 -5.46 22.79 4.63
CA LEU A 158 -6.21 24.05 4.51
C LEU A 158 -7.08 24.33 5.75
N ILE A 159 -7.81 23.33 6.23
CA ILE A 159 -8.65 23.47 7.42
C ILE A 159 -7.81 23.89 8.63
N LEU A 160 -6.64 23.27 8.82
CA LEU A 160 -5.72 23.61 9.91
C LEU A 160 -5.19 25.04 9.80
N TYR A 161 -4.92 25.52 8.60
CA TYR A 161 -4.44 26.89 8.37
C TYR A 161 -5.47 27.92 8.83
N TYR A 162 -6.73 27.77 8.42
CA TYR A 162 -7.80 28.71 8.79
C TYR A 162 -8.29 28.50 10.23
N SER A 163 -8.24 27.28 10.76
CA SER A 163 -8.66 26.98 12.14
C SER A 163 -7.62 27.37 13.18
N THR A 164 -6.33 27.38 12.85
CA THR A 164 -5.22 27.65 13.80
C THR A 164 -4.55 28.99 13.53
N SER A 165 -5.22 29.90 12.82
CA SER A 165 -4.72 31.25 12.51
C SER A 165 -3.32 31.25 11.88
N GLY A 166 -3.05 30.30 10.98
CA GLY A 166 -1.78 30.20 10.26
C GLY A 166 -0.63 29.50 10.99
N ARG A 167 -0.86 28.87 12.15
CA ARG A 167 0.20 28.13 12.87
C ARG A 167 0.57 26.79 12.23
N PHE A 168 -0.38 26.13 11.57
CA PHE A 168 -0.18 24.83 10.91
C PHE A 168 -0.92 24.81 9.58
N GLY A 169 -0.43 24.04 8.61
CA GLY A 169 -1.06 23.92 7.28
C GLY A 169 -0.56 24.94 6.26
N GLU A 170 -1.17 24.93 5.07
CA GLU A 170 -0.84 25.87 3.98
C GLU A 170 -2.01 26.82 3.67
N PRO A 171 -1.74 28.09 3.30
CA PRO A 171 -2.77 29.00 2.81
C PRO A 171 -3.32 28.55 1.47
N PHE A 172 -4.58 28.90 1.19
CA PHE A 172 -5.14 28.73 -0.14
C PHE A 172 -4.56 29.76 -1.12
N ASP A 173 -3.74 29.31 -2.07
CA ASP A 173 -3.29 30.13 -3.19
C ASP A 173 -4.32 30.08 -4.32
N THR A 174 -4.90 31.21 -4.69
CA THR A 174 -5.93 31.30 -5.73
C THR A 174 -5.41 30.87 -7.11
N ALA A 175 -4.13 31.07 -7.44
CA ALA A 175 -3.60 30.74 -8.76
C ALA A 175 -3.32 29.24 -8.93
N TRP A 176 -2.64 28.63 -7.96
CA TRP A 176 -2.24 27.22 -8.01
C TRP A 176 -3.22 26.27 -7.33
N GLY A 177 -4.02 26.76 -6.38
CA GLY A 177 -5.03 25.99 -5.66
C GLY A 177 -6.18 25.55 -6.57
N LEU A 178 -6.55 26.33 -7.59
CA LEU A 178 -7.57 25.94 -8.57
C LEU A 178 -7.12 24.74 -9.41
N ILE A 179 -5.88 24.75 -9.91
CA ILE A 179 -5.30 23.62 -10.66
C ILE A 179 -5.25 22.36 -9.79
N GLN A 180 -4.99 22.52 -8.50
CA GLN A 180 -4.95 21.42 -7.56
C GLN A 180 -6.35 20.84 -7.28
N ILE A 181 -7.38 21.69 -7.15
CA ILE A 181 -8.77 21.26 -7.05
C ILE A 181 -9.17 20.48 -8.30
N ASP A 182 -8.86 21.00 -9.49
CA ASP A 182 -9.16 20.30 -10.75
C ASP A 182 -8.44 18.95 -10.81
N GLY A 183 -7.16 18.90 -10.42
CA GLY A 183 -6.39 17.66 -10.34
C GLY A 183 -7.01 16.61 -9.40
N PHE A 184 -7.49 17.03 -8.23
CA PHE A 184 -8.21 16.15 -7.30
C PHE A 184 -9.59 15.74 -7.83
N ALA A 185 -10.30 16.63 -8.54
CA ALA A 185 -11.56 16.28 -9.20
C ALA A 185 -11.35 15.23 -10.29
N PHE A 186 -10.33 15.36 -11.13
CA PHE A 186 -9.96 14.35 -12.14
C PHE A 186 -9.58 13.00 -11.52
N LEU A 187 -8.93 13.01 -10.35
CA LEU A 187 -8.62 11.79 -9.59
C LEU A 187 -9.90 11.08 -9.12
N ILE A 188 -10.83 11.82 -8.51
CA ILE A 188 -12.11 11.28 -8.02
C ILE A 188 -12.96 10.78 -9.18
N ILE A 189 -13.09 11.57 -10.24
CA ILE A 189 -13.81 11.20 -11.47
C ILE A 189 -13.20 9.92 -12.04
N GLY A 190 -11.88 9.87 -12.19
CA GLY A 190 -11.20 8.70 -12.73
C GLY A 190 -11.39 7.43 -11.90
N MET A 191 -11.53 7.54 -10.58
CA MET A 191 -11.90 6.42 -9.70
C MET A 191 -13.35 5.97 -9.92
N LEU A 192 -14.29 6.91 -9.98
CA LEU A 192 -15.71 6.62 -10.19
C LEU A 192 -15.97 5.97 -11.57
N LEU A 193 -15.23 6.40 -12.60
CA LEU A 193 -15.25 5.78 -13.92
C LEU A 193 -14.69 4.36 -13.89
N TYR A 194 -13.60 4.14 -13.17
CA TYR A 194 -13.01 2.81 -13.06
C TYR A 194 -13.96 1.83 -12.36
N ASN A 195 -14.67 2.28 -11.33
CA ASN A 195 -15.65 1.48 -10.61
C ASN A 195 -17.00 1.33 -11.35
N LYS A 196 -17.13 1.86 -12.59
CA LYS A 196 -18.39 1.92 -13.35
C LYS A 196 -19.57 2.51 -12.56
N VAL A 197 -19.29 3.37 -11.58
CA VAL A 197 -20.32 4.03 -10.76
C VAL A 197 -20.92 5.23 -11.51
N MET A 198 -20.14 5.83 -12.43
CA MET A 198 -20.61 6.88 -13.34
C MET A 198 -20.63 6.36 -14.77
N ASP A 199 -21.82 6.16 -15.33
CA ASP A 199 -22.00 5.91 -16.75
C ASP A 199 -21.86 7.22 -17.53
N ILE A 200 -20.84 7.30 -18.37
CA ILE A 200 -20.53 8.48 -19.21
C ILE A 200 -21.34 8.47 -20.52
N THR A 201 -22.58 7.98 -20.49
CA THR A 201 -23.47 7.94 -21.65
C THR A 201 -23.72 9.33 -22.27
N PHE A 202 -23.32 10.41 -21.57
CA PHE A 202 -23.39 11.78 -22.03
C PHE A 202 -22.22 12.24 -22.93
N ILE A 203 -21.09 11.51 -23.00
CA ILE A 203 -19.95 11.85 -23.88
C ILE A 203 -19.92 10.88 -25.07
N PRO A 204 -20.30 11.31 -26.29
CA PRO A 204 -20.48 10.43 -27.44
C PRO A 204 -19.21 9.74 -27.95
N CYS A 205 -18.02 10.16 -27.51
CA CYS A 205 -16.75 9.53 -27.88
C CYS A 205 -16.29 8.39 -26.95
N CYS A 206 -16.92 8.22 -25.78
CA CYS A 206 -16.53 7.21 -24.78
C CYS A 206 -17.64 6.19 -24.48
N ALA A 207 -18.59 6.02 -25.41
CA ALA A 207 -19.60 4.97 -25.31
C ALA A 207 -18.92 3.60 -25.47
N GLU A 208 -18.50 3.01 -24.34
CA GLU A 208 -18.12 1.61 -24.28
C GLU A 208 -19.34 0.79 -24.67
N ARG A 209 -19.20 -0.03 -25.71
CA ARG A 209 -20.24 -0.92 -26.21
C ARG A 209 -20.51 -1.98 -25.15
N SER A 210 -21.50 -1.76 -24.30
CA SER A 210 -21.97 -2.73 -23.32
C SER A 210 -22.51 -3.97 -24.05
N ASN A 211 -21.69 -5.02 -24.19
CA ASN A 211 -22.12 -6.38 -24.43
C ASN A 211 -20.94 -7.33 -24.20
N GLU A 212 -20.70 -7.69 -22.94
CA GLU A 212 -20.45 -9.07 -22.54
C GLU A 212 -20.93 -9.19 -21.08
N PRO A 213 -21.83 -10.15 -20.76
CA PRO A 213 -22.26 -10.36 -19.40
C PRO A 213 -21.05 -10.81 -18.57
N VAL A 214 -20.80 -10.11 -17.46
CA VAL A 214 -19.93 -10.61 -16.40
C VAL A 214 -20.57 -11.91 -15.93
N LEU A 215 -20.02 -13.04 -16.36
CA LEU A 215 -20.25 -14.30 -15.70
C LEU A 215 -19.71 -14.11 -14.29
N VAL A 216 -20.62 -13.85 -13.36
CA VAL A 216 -20.42 -14.16 -11.95
C VAL A 216 -20.13 -15.66 -11.95
N GLU A 217 -18.84 -16.00 -11.96
CA GLU A 217 -18.40 -17.33 -11.59
C GLU A 217 -18.83 -17.47 -10.15
N ASN A 218 -20.01 -18.07 -9.97
CA ASN A 218 -20.51 -18.49 -8.69
C ASN A 218 -19.37 -19.27 -8.05
N MET A 219 -18.91 -18.78 -6.91
CA MET A 219 -18.10 -19.53 -5.98
C MET A 219 -19.03 -20.64 -5.44
N GLU A 220 -19.23 -21.66 -6.27
CA GLU A 220 -19.83 -22.91 -5.88
C GLU A 220 -18.89 -23.48 -4.82
N SER A 221 -19.44 -23.64 -3.63
CA SER A 221 -18.80 -24.24 -2.47
C SER A 221 -18.23 -25.61 -2.85
N ASP A 222 -16.91 -25.73 -2.95
CA ASP A 222 -16.26 -27.03 -2.84
C ASP A 222 -16.56 -27.57 -1.42
N PRO A 223 -17.16 -28.76 -1.28
CA PRO A 223 -17.38 -29.35 0.02
C PRO A 223 -16.03 -29.66 0.66
N VAL A 224 -15.86 -29.22 1.90
CA VAL A 224 -14.76 -29.59 2.78
C VAL A 224 -14.80 -31.10 2.97
N ASP A 225 -13.92 -31.84 2.32
CA ASP A 225 -13.63 -33.22 2.69
C ASP A 225 -13.09 -33.25 4.13
N PRO A 226 -13.66 -34.07 5.03
CA PRO A 226 -13.16 -34.18 6.38
C PRO A 226 -11.78 -34.84 6.36
N VAL A 227 -10.80 -34.14 6.94
CA VAL A 227 -9.45 -34.65 7.20
C VAL A 227 -9.55 -35.99 7.92
N GLN A 228 -9.08 -37.03 7.24
CA GLN A 228 -9.01 -38.40 7.74
C GLN A 228 -7.85 -38.48 8.74
N GLU A 229 -8.17 -38.89 9.96
CA GLU A 229 -7.27 -39.01 11.09
C GLU A 229 -6.32 -40.21 10.86
N ASP A 230 -5.03 -39.94 10.63
CA ASP A 230 -3.99 -40.95 10.48
C ASP A 230 -3.75 -41.67 11.83
N ALA A 231 -4.49 -42.75 12.07
CA ALA A 231 -4.18 -43.74 13.08
C ALA A 231 -3.27 -44.82 12.47
N GLU A 232 -1.96 -44.59 12.56
CA GLU A 232 -0.93 -45.58 12.26
C GLU A 232 -1.01 -46.76 13.26
N LYS A 233 -1.52 -47.91 12.80
CA LYS A 233 -1.47 -49.20 13.51
C LYS A 233 -0.50 -50.15 12.80
N MET A 234 0.41 -50.69 13.62
CA MET A 234 1.52 -51.61 13.34
C MET A 234 1.21 -52.82 12.43
N PRO A 235 2.25 -53.41 11.79
CA PRO A 235 2.10 -54.43 10.77
C PRO A 235 1.94 -55.84 11.37
N VAL A 236 1.15 -56.69 10.71
CA VAL A 236 1.14 -58.14 10.97
C VAL A 236 1.20 -58.90 9.66
N THR A 237 2.22 -59.75 9.52
CA THR A 237 2.26 -60.96 8.69
C THR A 237 3.28 -61.92 9.31
N PRO A 238 3.30 -63.23 8.97
CA PRO A 238 2.24 -64.13 8.50
C PRO A 238 2.26 -65.48 9.27
N ALA A 239 1.27 -66.37 9.05
CA ALA A 239 1.46 -67.80 8.69
C ALA A 239 0.32 -68.77 9.17
N GLN A 240 0.15 -69.82 8.34
CA GLN A 240 -0.40 -71.18 8.59
C GLN A 240 -1.87 -71.51 8.21
N HIS A 241 -1.97 -72.24 7.08
CA HIS A 241 -3.00 -73.17 6.55
C HIS A 241 -3.53 -74.24 7.55
N PRO A 242 -4.45 -75.17 7.19
CA PRO A 242 -5.46 -75.26 6.10
C PRO A 242 -6.87 -75.75 6.60
N TYR A 243 -7.85 -76.00 5.71
CA TYR A 243 -8.74 -77.20 5.61
C TYR A 243 -10.12 -76.89 4.92
N TYR A 244 -10.29 -77.51 3.73
CA TYR A 244 -11.47 -78.07 3.01
C TYR A 244 -12.85 -77.36 2.95
N VAL A 245 -13.34 -76.99 1.75
CA VAL A 245 -14.28 -77.70 0.82
C VAL A 245 -15.68 -77.98 1.41
N VAL A 246 -16.74 -77.44 0.77
CA VAL A 246 -17.88 -78.16 0.13
C VAL A 246 -18.96 -77.14 -0.30
N ASN A 247 -19.34 -77.22 -1.58
CA ASN A 247 -20.56 -76.64 -2.16
C ASN A 247 -21.81 -77.37 -1.64
N ASN A 248 -22.92 -76.66 -1.41
CA ASN A 248 -24.18 -76.85 -2.14
C ASN A 248 -25.34 -76.11 -1.43
N ASP A 249 -26.19 -75.55 -2.29
CA ASP A 249 -27.60 -75.12 -2.11
C ASP A 249 -27.91 -73.91 -1.21
#